data_AF-A0A452SCC5-F1
#
_entry.id   AF-A0A452SCC5-F1
#
_cell.length_a   1.000
_cell.length_b   1.000
_cell.length_c   1.000
_cell.angle_alpha   90.00
_cell.angle_beta   90.00
_cell.angle_gamma   90.00
#
_symmetry.space_group_name_H-M   'P 1'
#
loop_
_entity.id
_entity.type
_entity.pdbx_description
1 polymer ?
#
loop_
_entity_poly.entity_id
_entity_poly.type
_entity_poly.pdbx_seq_one_letter_code
_entity_poly.pdbx_strand_id
1 'polypeptide(L)'
;MAECTSLQFVSPFAFEAMQKVDVVRLASLSDPELRLLLPCLVRMALCAPADQSQSWAQDKKLILRLLSGVEAVNSIVALLSVDFHALEQDASKEQQLRHKLGGGSGESILVSQLQHGLTLEFEHSDSPRRLRLVLSELLAIMNKVSESSGEFFFKSSELFESPVYLEEAADVLCILQAGTESGVQRSKHT
;
A
#
# COMPACT_ATOMS: atom_id res chain seq x y z
N MET A 1 6.24 -13.68 -26.29
CA MET A 1 6.29 -12.20 -26.21
C MET A 1 5.00 -11.76 -25.56
N ALA A 2 4.96 -11.72 -24.23
CA ALA A 2 3.78 -11.23 -23.53
C ALA A 2 3.84 -9.71 -23.54
N GLU A 3 2.79 -9.08 -24.05
CA GLU A 3 2.59 -7.64 -23.95
C GLU A 3 2.65 -7.28 -22.46
N CYS A 4 3.78 -6.70 -22.06
CA CYS A 4 3.93 -6.07 -20.77
C CYS A 4 2.98 -4.87 -20.81
N THR A 5 1.78 -5.04 -20.27
CA THR A 5 0.82 -3.95 -20.02
C THR A 5 1.62 -2.80 -19.45
N SER A 6 1.71 -1.71 -20.23
CA SER A 6 2.56 -0.57 -19.96
C SER A 6 2.44 -0.14 -18.51
N LEU A 7 3.54 -0.25 -17.74
CA LEU A 7 3.66 0.38 -16.44
C LEU A 7 3.22 1.84 -16.61
N GLN A 8 2.07 2.19 -16.05
CA GLN A 8 1.55 3.54 -16.15
C GLN A 8 2.34 4.39 -15.17
N PHE A 9 3.12 5.32 -15.71
CA PHE A 9 3.88 6.26 -14.91
C PHE A 9 3.04 7.50 -14.65
N VAL A 10 3.24 8.12 -13.48
CA VAL A 10 2.68 9.43 -13.20
C VAL A 10 3.30 10.43 -14.17
N SER A 11 2.46 11.08 -14.99
CA SER A 11 2.94 12.10 -15.92
C SER A 11 3.49 13.32 -15.15
N PRO A 12 4.41 14.11 -15.73
CA PRO A 12 4.89 15.34 -15.09
C PRO A 12 3.75 16.31 -14.76
N PHE A 13 2.70 16.32 -15.58
CA PHE A 13 1.49 17.10 -15.36
C PHE A 13 0.73 16.62 -14.11
N ALA A 14 0.47 15.32 -14.00
CA ALA A 14 -0.21 14.73 -12.83
C ALA A 14 0.62 14.92 -11.55
N PHE A 15 1.94 14.78 -11.65
CA PHE A 15 2.85 15.01 -10.53
C PHE A 15 2.83 16.47 -10.05
N GLU A 16 2.91 17.44 -10.97
CA GLU A 16 2.84 18.86 -10.63
C GLU A 16 1.48 19.21 -10.01
N ALA A 17 0.38 18.67 -10.55
CA ALA A 17 -0.96 18.86 -10.02
C ALA A 17 -1.07 18.33 -8.59
N MET A 18 -0.54 17.13 -8.31
CA MET A 18 -0.50 16.55 -6.97
C MET A 18 0.37 17.38 -6.02
N GLN A 19 1.58 17.79 -6.44
CA GLN A 19 2.51 18.54 -5.61
C GLN A 19 1.93 19.89 -5.15
N LYS A 20 1.21 20.56 -6.04
CA LYS A 20 0.57 21.86 -5.76
C LYS A 20 -0.84 21.74 -5.19
N VAL A 21 -1.37 20.52 -5.10
CA VAL A 21 -2.76 20.25 -4.72
C VAL A 21 -3.74 21.06 -5.59
N ASP A 22 -3.44 21.13 -6.90
CA ASP A 22 -4.27 21.84 -7.87
C ASP A 22 -5.46 20.95 -8.26
N VAL A 23 -6.58 21.14 -7.55
CA VAL A 23 -7.76 20.28 -7.70
C VAL A 23 -8.40 20.40 -9.09
N VAL A 24 -8.25 21.55 -9.76
CA VAL A 24 -8.77 21.74 -11.13
C VAL A 24 -7.99 20.88 -12.11
N ARG A 25 -6.65 20.89 -12.00
CA ARG A 25 -5.79 20.02 -12.82
C ARG A 25 -6.00 18.55 -12.48
N LEU A 26 -6.14 18.19 -11.21
CA LEU A 26 -6.42 16.80 -10.79
C LEU A 26 -7.74 16.28 -11.39
N ALA A 27 -8.77 17.13 -11.47
CA ALA A 27 -10.05 16.77 -12.09
C ALA A 27 -10.00 16.62 -13.61
N SER A 28 -8.92 17.07 -14.26
CA SER A 28 -8.70 16.93 -15.70
C SER A 28 -7.89 15.68 -16.09
N LEU A 29 -7.39 14.93 -15.09
CA LEU A 29 -6.63 13.71 -15.32
C LEU A 29 -7.52 12.61 -15.89
N SER A 30 -6.91 11.77 -16.72
CA SER A 30 -7.56 10.54 -17.17
C SER A 30 -7.74 9.55 -16.02
N ASP A 31 -8.74 8.66 -16.11
CA ASP A 31 -8.98 7.64 -15.08
C ASP A 31 -7.71 6.83 -14.70
N PRO A 32 -6.87 6.39 -15.65
CA PRO A 32 -5.66 5.65 -15.31
C PRO A 32 -4.60 6.50 -14.59
N GLU A 33 -4.44 7.78 -14.97
CA GLU A 33 -3.54 8.70 -14.24
C GLU A 33 -4.06 9.00 -12.83
N LEU A 34 -5.37 9.21 -12.70
CA LEU A 34 -6.01 9.44 -11.42
C LEU A 34 -5.87 8.22 -10.50
N ARG A 35 -5.97 7.01 -11.06
CA ARG A 35 -5.86 5.75 -10.34
C ARG A 35 -4.52 5.59 -9.61
N LEU A 36 -3.42 5.99 -10.25
CA LEU A 36 -2.07 5.99 -9.67
C LEU A 36 -1.94 6.93 -8.46
N LEU A 37 -2.73 8.00 -8.44
CA LEU A 37 -2.72 9.02 -7.40
C LEU A 37 -3.70 8.73 -6.26
N LEU A 38 -4.55 7.72 -6.43
CA LEU A 38 -5.72 7.49 -5.59
C LEU A 38 -5.37 7.23 -4.11
N PRO A 39 -4.39 6.37 -3.76
CA PRO A 39 -4.00 6.17 -2.36
C PRO A 39 -3.59 7.46 -1.67
N CYS A 40 -2.86 8.32 -2.38
CA CYS A 40 -2.38 9.60 -1.88
C CYS A 40 -3.53 10.60 -1.68
N LEU A 41 -4.46 10.71 -2.65
CA LEU A 41 -5.61 11.60 -2.56
C LEU A 41 -6.57 11.20 -1.44
N VAL A 42 -6.86 9.89 -1.31
CA VAL A 42 -7.72 9.37 -0.24
C VAL A 42 -7.11 9.68 1.12
N ARG A 43 -5.80 9.45 1.30
CA ARG A 43 -5.08 9.82 2.53
C ARG A 43 -5.17 11.31 2.81
N MET A 44 -4.86 12.15 1.83
CA MET A 44 -4.89 13.60 1.98
C MET A 44 -6.29 14.10 2.39
N ALA A 45 -7.34 13.49 1.85
CA ALA A 45 -8.72 13.85 2.16
C ALA A 45 -9.20 13.32 3.52
N LEU A 46 -8.81 12.10 3.92
CA LEU A 46 -9.38 11.42 5.09
C LEU A 46 -8.52 11.49 6.35
N CYS A 47 -7.20 11.64 6.22
CA CYS A 47 -6.33 11.84 7.37
C CYS A 47 -6.48 13.26 7.95
N ALA A 48 -6.08 13.41 9.21
CA ALA A 48 -6.09 14.71 9.87
C ALA A 48 -5.20 15.68 9.08
N PRO A 49 -5.72 16.84 8.64
CA PRO A 49 -4.95 17.72 7.79
C PRO A 49 -3.93 18.50 8.62
N ALA A 50 -2.73 18.69 8.06
CA ALA A 50 -1.74 19.59 8.63
C ALA A 50 -2.18 21.06 8.51
N ASP A 51 -3.02 21.38 7.52
CA ASP A 51 -3.60 22.70 7.30
C ASP A 51 -5.09 22.73 7.71
N GLN A 52 -5.49 23.76 8.46
CA GLN A 52 -6.88 23.98 8.88
C GLN A 52 -7.47 25.25 8.23
N SER A 53 -6.81 25.79 7.21
CA SER A 53 -7.25 26.97 6.47
C SER A 53 -8.61 26.74 5.78
N GLN A 54 -9.32 27.84 5.51
CA GLN A 54 -10.57 27.78 4.75
C GLN A 54 -10.35 27.40 3.28
N SER A 55 -9.21 27.76 2.69
CA SER A 55 -8.82 27.33 1.34
C SER A 55 -8.71 25.81 1.27
N TRP A 56 -7.98 25.19 2.22
CA TRP A 56 -7.89 23.75 2.29
C TRP A 56 -9.26 23.08 2.50
N ALA A 57 -10.13 23.66 3.33
CA ALA A 57 -11.48 23.12 3.52
C ALA A 57 -12.31 23.10 2.22
N GLN A 58 -12.07 24.02 1.29
CA GLN A 58 -12.69 24.02 -0.04
C GLN A 58 -12.04 22.97 -0.95
N ASP A 59 -10.72 22.94 -1.01
CA ASP A 59 -9.96 21.98 -1.84
C ASP A 59 -10.26 20.53 -1.43
N LYS A 60 -10.30 20.25 -0.11
CA LYS A 60 -10.70 18.96 0.45
C LYS A 60 -12.09 18.53 0.00
N LYS A 61 -13.08 19.44 -0.08
CA LYS A 61 -14.42 19.11 -0.58
C LYS A 61 -14.39 18.71 -2.04
N LEU A 62 -13.59 19.40 -2.85
CA LEU A 62 -13.42 19.09 -4.27
C LEU A 62 -12.71 17.74 -4.47
N ILE A 63 -11.67 17.45 -3.68
CA ILE A 63 -11.00 16.14 -3.69
C ILE A 63 -11.98 15.04 -3.28
N LEU A 64 -12.73 15.20 -2.19
CA LEU A 64 -13.74 14.21 -1.77
C LEU A 64 -14.80 13.95 -2.85
N ARG A 65 -15.19 15.01 -3.59
CA ARG A 65 -16.11 14.87 -4.71
C ARG A 65 -15.50 14.07 -5.86
N LEU A 66 -14.23 14.33 -6.20
CA LEU A 66 -13.49 13.56 -7.20
C LEU A 66 -13.44 12.07 -6.82
N LEU A 67 -13.16 11.78 -5.55
CA LEU A 67 -13.05 10.41 -5.03
C LEU A 67 -14.39 9.68 -4.97
N SER A 68 -15.52 10.40 -4.79
CA SER A 68 -16.84 9.77 -4.58
C SER A 68 -17.35 8.91 -5.73
N GLY A 69 -16.81 9.09 -6.94
CA GLY A 69 -17.19 8.33 -8.13
C GLY A 69 -16.29 7.12 -8.45
N VAL A 70 -15.25 6.88 -7.64
CA VAL A 70 -14.21 5.90 -7.95
C VAL A 70 -14.35 4.67 -7.04
N GLU A 71 -14.61 3.51 -7.63
CA GLU A 71 -14.87 2.25 -6.90
C GLU A 71 -13.71 1.85 -5.97
N ALA A 72 -12.47 1.95 -6.46
CA ALA A 72 -11.26 1.58 -5.72
C ALA A 72 -11.06 2.39 -4.43
N VAL A 73 -11.71 3.55 -4.28
CA VAL A 73 -11.62 4.37 -3.06
C VAL A 73 -12.10 3.57 -1.86
N ASN A 74 -13.18 2.80 -1.97
CA ASN A 74 -13.72 2.05 -0.84
C ASN A 74 -12.70 1.05 -0.29
N SER A 75 -12.00 0.33 -1.18
CA SER A 75 -10.92 -0.59 -0.81
C SER A 75 -9.75 0.14 -0.14
N ILE A 76 -9.38 1.32 -0.63
CA ILE A 76 -8.31 2.14 -0.03
C ILE A 76 -8.72 2.70 1.35
N VAL A 77 -9.97 3.13 1.51
CA VAL A 77 -10.50 3.57 2.82
C VAL A 77 -10.48 2.42 3.82
N ALA A 78 -10.84 1.22 3.40
CA ALA A 78 -10.76 0.04 4.24
C ALA A 78 -9.29 -0.27 4.65
N LEU A 79 -8.32 -0.12 3.73
CA LEU A 79 -6.89 -0.23 4.05
C LEU A 79 -6.44 0.83 5.09
N LEU A 80 -6.93 2.06 5.00
CA LEU A 80 -6.61 3.13 5.95
C LEU A 80 -7.24 2.95 7.33
N SER A 81 -8.27 2.12 7.43
CA SER A 81 -9.00 1.87 8.68
C SER A 81 -8.35 0.79 9.54
N VAL A 82 -7.27 0.17 9.06
CA VAL A 82 -6.55 -0.88 9.78
C VAL A 82 -5.75 -0.30 10.94
N ASP A 83 -5.64 -1.07 12.03
CA ASP A 83 -4.75 -0.75 13.14
C ASP A 83 -3.29 -0.99 12.73
N PHE A 84 -2.65 0.07 12.24
CA PHE A 84 -1.24 0.05 11.84
C PHE A 84 -0.29 -0.23 13.01
N HIS A 85 -0.67 0.09 14.25
CA HIS A 85 0.19 -0.15 15.40
C HIS A 85 0.23 -1.64 15.73
N ALA A 86 -0.93 -2.30 15.76
CA ALA A 86 -0.99 -3.75 15.90
C ALA A 86 -0.25 -4.46 14.75
N LEU A 87 -0.44 -3.99 13.51
CA LEU A 87 0.24 -4.54 12.34
C LEU A 87 1.77 -4.41 12.42
N GLU A 88 2.28 -3.25 12.85
CA GLU A 88 3.70 -3.00 13.05
C GLU A 88 4.30 -3.90 14.14
N GLN A 89 3.58 -4.09 15.25
CA GLN A 89 4.00 -5.01 16.31
C GLN A 89 4.09 -6.45 15.79
N ASP A 90 3.11 -6.91 15.02
CA ASP A 90 3.09 -8.25 14.43
C ASP A 90 4.26 -8.43 13.45
N ALA A 91 4.50 -7.43 12.59
CA ALA A 91 5.62 -7.43 11.63
C ALA A 91 6.99 -7.45 12.32
N SER A 92 7.14 -6.68 13.39
CA SER A 92 8.37 -6.64 14.19
C SER A 92 8.67 -8.00 14.84
N LYS A 93 7.64 -8.66 15.39
CA LYS A 93 7.77 -10.02 15.94
C LYS A 93 8.14 -11.02 14.85
N GLU A 94 7.51 -10.92 13.68
CA GLU A 94 7.80 -11.80 12.54
C GLU A 94 9.25 -11.67 12.08
N GLN A 95 9.72 -10.44 11.92
CA GLN A 95 11.11 -10.19 11.53
C GLN A 95 12.09 -10.77 12.56
N GLN A 96 11.81 -10.59 13.86
CA GLN A 96 12.63 -11.19 14.93
C GLN A 96 12.61 -12.73 14.90
N LEU A 97 11.45 -13.34 14.63
CA LEU A 97 11.30 -14.79 14.51
C LEU A 97 12.18 -15.32 13.36
N ARG A 98 12.09 -14.68 12.20
CA ARG A 98 12.84 -15.06 10.99
C ARG A 98 14.36 -14.95 11.18
N HIS A 99 14.83 -13.94 11.92
CA HIS A 99 16.25 -13.82 12.31
C HIS A 99 16.72 -14.90 13.30
N LYS A 100 15.85 -15.37 14.21
CA LYS A 100 16.22 -16.35 15.24
C LYS A 100 16.21 -17.79 14.74
N LEU A 101 15.30 -18.13 13.82
CA LEU A 101 15.06 -19.49 13.33
C LEU A 101 15.72 -19.81 11.98
N GLY A 102 16.57 -18.92 11.46
CA GLY A 102 17.31 -19.16 10.21
C GLY A 102 16.41 -19.33 8.98
N GLY A 103 15.43 -18.43 8.81
CA GLY A 103 14.64 -18.29 7.58
C GLY A 103 13.73 -19.46 7.17
N GLY A 104 13.74 -20.58 7.90
CA GLY A 104 13.23 -21.87 7.41
C GLY A 104 11.86 -22.35 7.89
N SER A 105 11.19 -21.68 8.83
CA SER A 105 9.97 -22.26 9.43
C SER A 105 8.70 -21.64 8.87
N GLY A 106 7.77 -22.49 8.41
CA GLY A 106 6.42 -22.13 7.93
C GLY A 106 5.47 -21.59 9.02
N GLU A 107 6.02 -20.95 10.05
CA GLU A 107 5.32 -20.23 11.10
C GLU A 107 5.48 -18.73 10.82
N SER A 108 4.48 -18.13 10.15
CA SER A 108 4.38 -16.69 9.96
C SER A 108 3.35 -16.12 10.95
N ILE A 109 3.67 -14.97 11.55
CA ILE A 109 2.81 -14.29 12.54
C ILE A 109 1.77 -13.46 11.79
N LEU A 110 2.17 -12.83 10.69
CA LEU A 110 1.32 -12.07 9.79
C LEU A 110 0.39 -13.00 9.00
N VAL A 111 0.86 -14.20 8.66
CA VAL A 111 0.13 -15.15 7.82
C VAL A 111 0.09 -16.52 8.50
N SER A 112 -1.06 -16.86 9.08
CA SER A 112 -1.35 -18.24 9.49
C SER A 112 -1.20 -19.18 8.29
N GLN A 113 -0.70 -20.40 8.49
CA GLN A 113 -0.51 -21.44 7.45
C GLN A 113 -1.48 -21.28 6.27
N LEU A 114 -0.92 -20.86 5.13
CA LEU A 114 -1.68 -20.65 3.90
C LEU A 114 -2.34 -21.98 3.50
N GLN A 115 -3.66 -21.98 3.35
CA GLN A 115 -4.39 -23.17 2.89
C GLN A 115 -4.31 -23.30 1.37
N HIS A 116 -4.20 -22.17 0.66
CA HIS A 116 -4.07 -22.09 -0.79
C HIS A 116 -2.82 -21.31 -1.22
N GLY A 117 -2.57 -21.22 -2.53
CA GLY A 117 -1.53 -20.34 -3.08
C GLY A 117 -1.77 -18.87 -2.70
N LEU A 118 -0.69 -18.10 -2.60
CA LEU A 118 -0.71 -16.75 -2.02
C LEU A 118 -1.65 -15.81 -2.79
N THR A 119 -1.66 -15.93 -4.12
CA THR A 119 -2.50 -15.14 -5.01
C THR A 119 -4.00 -15.38 -4.76
N LEU A 120 -4.39 -16.63 -4.54
CA LEU A 120 -5.79 -16.99 -4.26
C LEU A 120 -6.21 -16.48 -2.88
N GLU A 121 -5.32 -16.60 -1.89
CA GLU A 121 -5.56 -16.06 -0.55
C GLU A 121 -5.71 -14.54 -0.59
N PHE A 122 -4.90 -13.83 -1.38
CA PHE A 122 -5.00 -12.38 -1.55
C PHE A 122 -6.34 -11.95 -2.15
N GLU A 123 -6.80 -12.66 -3.18
CA GLU A 123 -8.08 -12.40 -3.84
C GLU A 123 -9.26 -12.47 -2.86
N HIS A 124 -9.30 -13.51 -2.03
CA HIS A 124 -10.39 -13.77 -1.09
C HIS A 124 -10.26 -13.02 0.25
N SER A 125 -9.16 -12.31 0.44
CA SER A 125 -8.85 -11.60 1.68
C SER A 125 -9.53 -10.24 1.76
N ASP A 126 -9.85 -9.83 2.99
CA ASP A 126 -10.21 -8.46 3.32
C ASP A 126 -8.97 -7.54 3.37
N SER A 127 -9.19 -6.22 3.42
CA SER A 127 -8.11 -5.22 3.40
C SER A 127 -7.03 -5.43 4.49
N PRO A 128 -7.37 -5.71 5.77
CA PRO A 128 -6.37 -6.05 6.79
C PRO A 128 -5.53 -7.29 6.47
N ARG A 129 -6.15 -8.37 5.97
CA ARG A 129 -5.43 -9.59 5.61
C ARG A 129 -4.56 -9.36 4.37
N ARG A 130 -5.01 -8.59 3.37
CA ARG A 130 -4.20 -8.19 2.20
C ARG A 130 -2.93 -7.44 2.61
N LEU A 131 -3.03 -6.51 3.57
CA LEU A 131 -1.86 -5.82 4.17
C LEU A 131 -0.86 -6.81 4.75
N ARG A 132 -1.33 -7.76 5.56
CA ARG A 132 -0.49 -8.79 6.19
C ARG A 132 0.19 -9.71 5.17
N LEU A 133 -0.53 -10.13 4.13
CA LEU A 133 0.01 -10.97 3.05
C LEU A 133 1.15 -10.26 2.29
N VAL A 134 0.92 -9.02 1.84
CA VAL A 134 1.95 -8.22 1.15
C VAL A 134 3.15 -7.97 2.05
N LEU A 135 2.92 -7.63 3.33
CA LEU A 135 3.99 -7.37 4.29
C LEU A 135 4.83 -8.63 4.59
N SER A 136 4.19 -9.80 4.69
CA SER A 136 4.89 -11.07 4.91
C SER A 136 5.81 -11.45 3.74
N GLU A 137 5.37 -11.20 2.51
CA GLU A 137 6.18 -11.38 1.30
C GLU A 137 7.35 -10.39 1.24
N LEU A 138 7.12 -9.11 1.53
CA LEU A 138 8.19 -8.13 1.60
C LEU A 138 9.25 -8.53 2.63
N LEU A 139 8.84 -8.93 3.83
CA LEU A 139 9.76 -9.42 4.86
C LEU A 139 10.49 -10.71 4.42
N ALA A 140 9.89 -11.53 3.55
CA ALA A 140 10.55 -12.74 3.04
C ALA A 140 11.66 -12.37 2.06
N ILE A 141 11.37 -11.43 1.16
CA ILE A 141 12.34 -10.87 0.21
C ILE A 141 13.48 -10.18 0.96
N MET A 142 13.19 -9.31 1.93
CA MET A 142 14.20 -8.58 2.71
C MET A 142 15.17 -9.50 3.46
N ASN A 143 14.66 -10.55 4.11
CA ASN A 143 15.51 -11.50 4.82
C ASN A 143 16.43 -12.26 3.85
N LYS A 144 15.90 -12.71 2.70
CA LYS A 144 16.71 -13.41 1.69
C LYS A 144 17.81 -12.53 1.10
N VAL A 145 17.51 -11.26 0.81
CA VAL A 145 18.51 -10.29 0.32
C VAL A 145 19.63 -10.07 1.34
N SER A 146 19.30 -10.12 2.64
CA SER A 146 20.27 -9.95 3.73
C SER A 146 21.17 -11.18 3.94
N GLU A 147 20.68 -12.38 3.65
CA GLU A 147 21.43 -13.65 3.81
C GLU A 147 22.27 -14.03 2.57
N SER A 148 21.89 -13.57 1.37
CA SER A 148 22.54 -13.96 0.12
C SER A 148 23.93 -13.32 -0.04
N SER A 149 24.97 -14.12 0.16
CA SER A 149 26.39 -13.79 -0.09
C SER A 149 26.95 -14.39 -1.38
N GLY A 150 26.10 -14.75 -2.36
CA GLY A 150 26.62 -15.18 -3.67
C GLY A 150 25.64 -15.85 -4.65
N GLU A 151 24.54 -16.46 -4.20
CA GLU A 151 23.57 -17.11 -5.09
C GLU A 151 22.15 -16.56 -4.88
N PHE A 152 21.70 -15.74 -5.83
CA PHE A 152 20.34 -15.19 -5.85
C PHE A 152 19.33 -16.24 -6.32
N PHE A 153 18.98 -17.20 -5.47
CA PHE A 153 17.77 -17.99 -5.69
C PHE A 153 16.55 -17.18 -5.23
N PHE A 154 16.08 -16.29 -6.11
CA PHE A 154 14.75 -15.69 -5.94
C PHE A 154 13.72 -16.79 -6.10
N LYS A 155 13.12 -17.23 -4.99
CA LYS A 155 11.81 -17.87 -5.08
C LYS A 155 10.87 -16.77 -5.59
N SER A 156 10.26 -17.00 -6.75
CA SER A 156 9.27 -16.09 -7.29
C SER A 156 8.15 -15.86 -6.28
N SER A 157 7.71 -14.61 -6.14
CA SER A 157 6.52 -14.29 -5.36
C SER A 157 5.32 -14.41 -6.29
N GLU A 158 4.45 -15.39 -6.01
CA GLU A 158 3.23 -15.61 -6.79
C GLU A 158 2.36 -14.35 -6.88
N LEU A 159 2.38 -13.52 -5.83
CA LEU A 159 1.61 -12.29 -5.74
C LEU A 159 2.17 -11.19 -6.65
N PHE A 160 3.49 -10.94 -6.60
CA PHE A 160 4.13 -9.90 -7.41
C PHE A 160 4.31 -10.30 -8.89
N GLU A 161 4.14 -11.58 -9.22
CA GLU A 161 4.10 -12.04 -10.61
C GLU A 161 2.74 -11.89 -11.27
N SER A 162 1.66 -11.72 -10.49
CA SER A 162 0.31 -11.59 -11.04
C SER A 162 0.00 -10.14 -11.40
N PRO A 163 -0.03 -9.75 -12.70
CA PRO A 163 -0.25 -8.37 -13.11
C PRO A 163 -1.65 -7.86 -12.73
N VAL A 164 -2.62 -8.77 -12.53
CA VAL A 164 -4.00 -8.44 -12.16
C VAL A 164 -4.07 -7.84 -10.75
N TYR A 165 -3.24 -8.33 -9.82
CA TYR A 165 -3.25 -7.86 -8.42
C TYR A 165 -2.18 -6.82 -8.12
N LEU A 166 -1.31 -6.49 -9.09
CA LEU A 166 -0.24 -5.51 -8.88
C LEU A 166 -0.76 -4.13 -8.52
N GLU A 167 -1.91 -3.73 -9.08
CA GLU A 167 -2.51 -2.42 -8.78
C GLU A 167 -2.99 -2.34 -7.32
N GLU A 168 -3.69 -3.37 -6.85
CA GLU A 168 -4.11 -3.47 -5.45
C GLU A 168 -2.93 -3.65 -4.49
N ALA A 169 -1.93 -4.43 -4.88
CA ALA A 169 -0.69 -4.57 -4.12
C ALA A 169 0.05 -3.23 -4.03
N ALA A 170 0.07 -2.42 -5.10
CA ALA A 170 0.63 -1.08 -5.08
C ALA A 170 -0.11 -0.15 -4.10
N ASP A 171 -1.45 -0.20 -4.07
CA ASP A 171 -2.23 0.55 -3.06
C ASP A 171 -1.84 0.14 -1.65
N VAL A 172 -1.78 -1.18 -1.39
CA VAL A 172 -1.36 -1.73 -0.10
C VAL A 172 0.02 -1.22 0.29
N LEU A 173 0.99 -1.23 -0.64
CA LEU A 173 2.34 -0.73 -0.43
C LEU A 173 2.36 0.78 -0.15
N CYS A 174 1.63 1.58 -0.93
CA CYS A 174 1.51 3.02 -0.72
C CYS A 174 0.91 3.35 0.66
N ILE A 175 -0.11 2.60 1.08
CA ILE A 175 -0.73 2.77 2.39
C ILE A 175 0.23 2.35 3.52
N LEU A 176 0.93 1.22 3.40
CA LEU A 176 1.91 0.76 4.38
C LEU A 176 3.03 1.77 4.57
N GLN A 177 3.64 2.24 3.47
CA GLN A 177 4.75 3.19 3.50
C GLN A 177 4.38 4.47 4.23
N ALA A 178 3.19 5.02 3.96
CA ALA A 178 2.79 6.27 4.56
C ALA A 178 2.09 6.09 5.94
N GLY A 179 1.58 4.89 6.24
CA GLY A 179 0.96 4.54 7.52
C GLY A 179 1.95 4.55 8.68
N THR A 180 3.17 4.07 8.45
CA THR A 180 4.27 4.08 9.44
C THR A 180 4.74 5.50 9.75
N GLU A 181 4.79 6.39 8.75
CA GLU A 181 5.14 7.81 8.93
C GLU A 181 4.06 8.59 9.71
N SER A 182 2.78 8.20 9.59
CA SER A 182 1.67 8.86 10.29
C SER A 182 1.57 8.46 11.77
N GLY A 183 2.13 7.32 12.16
CA GLY A 183 2.34 6.95 13.56
C GLY A 183 3.21 7.95 14.32
N VAL A 184 4.17 8.59 13.63
CA VAL A 184 5.04 9.64 14.20
C VAL A 184 4.26 10.93 14.49
N GLN A 185 3.15 11.20 13.79
CA GLN A 185 2.30 12.36 14.07
C GLN A 185 1.19 12.07 15.09
N ARG A 186 0.66 10.83 15.19
CA ARG A 186 -0.31 10.47 16.23
C ARG A 186 0.29 10.46 17.64
N SER A 187 1.60 10.22 17.79
CA SER A 187 2.26 10.22 19.10
C SER A 187 2.49 11.63 19.70
N LYS A 188 2.05 12.71 19.04
CA LYS A 188 2.16 14.08 19.58
C LYS A 188 0.88 14.60 20.26
N HIS A 189 -0.20 13.81 20.29
CA HIS A 189 -1.49 14.21 20.90
C HIS A 189 -2.08 13.12 21.81
N THR A 190 -1.24 12.56 22.68
CA THR A 190 -1.67 11.95 23.96
C THR A 190 -0.89 12.58 25.08
#